data_AF-A0A4W3JRP0-F1
#
_entry.id   AF-A0A4W3JRP0-F1
#
_cell.length_a   1.000
_cell.length_b   1.000
_cell.length_c   1.000
_cell.angle_alpha   90.00
_cell.angle_beta   90.00
_cell.angle_gamma   90.00
#
_symmetry.space_group_name_H-M   'P 1'
#
loop_
_entity.id
_entity.type
_entity.pdbx_description
1 polymer ?
#
loop_
_entity_poly.entity_id
_entity_poly.type
_entity_poly.pdbx_seq_one_letter_code
_entity_poly.pdbx_strand_id
1 'polypeptide(L)'
;MGSLLFGLISLLTVQLTLTEGHVVRTRSVIELVGMLRCSTGRSISYLTYGCYCGIGGRGWPRDKTDWCCYTHDCCYGKAEDIGCHPKTDSYSWSCRYFTPRCGNIYDECEKMICDCDVQLSKCLKKAVYQRKYSFWPNFLCGRYRPSCSNF
;
A
#
# COMPACT_ATOMS: atom_id res chain seq x y z
N MET A 1 -47.70 21.40 49.84
CA MET A 1 -48.04 20.45 48.75
C MET A 1 -47.95 21.20 47.44
N GLY A 2 -46.98 20.86 46.58
CA GLY A 2 -46.77 21.56 45.31
C GLY A 2 -45.31 21.53 44.84
N SER A 3 -44.90 20.36 44.36
CA SER A 3 -43.97 20.13 43.24
C SER A 3 -42.55 20.74 43.28
N LEU A 4 -41.62 19.88 43.69
CA LEU A 4 -40.24 19.81 43.21
C LEU A 4 -40.19 19.72 41.67
N LEU A 5 -39.05 20.13 41.11
CA LEU A 5 -38.58 19.97 39.71
C LEU A 5 -38.85 21.14 38.76
N PHE A 6 -38.00 22.17 38.86
CA PHE A 6 -37.64 22.99 37.70
C PHE A 6 -36.12 23.19 37.65
N GLY A 7 -35.47 22.36 36.83
CA GLY A 7 -34.39 22.78 35.93
C GLY A 7 -33.08 23.27 36.54
N LEU A 8 -32.28 22.36 37.13
CA LEU A 8 -30.82 22.55 37.15
C LEU A 8 -30.28 22.26 35.73
N ILE A 9 -30.32 23.27 34.87
CA ILE A 9 -29.76 23.37 33.51
C ILE A 9 -29.21 24.80 33.46
N SER A 10 -27.96 25.16 33.21
CA SER A 10 -26.83 24.55 32.52
C SER A 10 -25.55 25.17 33.08
N LEU A 11 -24.72 24.42 33.77
CA LEU A 11 -23.33 24.81 34.05
C LEU A 11 -22.51 23.53 34.01
N LEU A 12 -22.11 23.14 32.79
CA LEU A 12 -21.00 22.23 32.45
C LEU A 12 -20.98 22.04 30.92
N THR A 13 -20.90 23.13 30.15
CA THR A 13 -20.35 23.04 28.79
C THR A 13 -18.84 23.02 28.95
N VAL A 14 -18.27 21.85 29.22
CA VAL A 14 -16.86 21.61 28.92
C VAL A 14 -16.82 21.35 27.43
N GLN A 15 -16.44 22.38 26.67
CA GLN A 15 -16.15 22.30 25.25
C GLN A 15 -15.32 21.04 24.96
N LEU A 16 -15.82 20.21 24.04
CA LEU A 16 -15.04 19.20 23.35
C LEU A 16 -13.86 19.91 22.69
N THR A 17 -12.69 19.90 23.32
CA THR A 17 -11.44 20.16 22.60
C THR A 17 -11.16 18.91 21.79
N LEU A 18 -11.70 18.89 20.57
CA LEU A 18 -11.17 18.05 19.50
C LEU A 18 -9.68 18.38 19.44
N THR A 19 -8.85 17.41 19.83
CA THR A 19 -7.42 17.48 19.53
C THR A 19 -7.30 17.45 18.00
N GLU A 20 -7.10 18.64 17.43
CA GLU A 20 -6.63 18.81 16.06
C GLU A 20 -5.30 18.09 15.92
N GLY A 21 -5.35 16.91 15.30
CA GLY A 21 -4.15 16.14 14.97
C GLY A 21 -4.37 14.65 14.90
N HIS A 22 -5.36 14.15 14.17
CA HIS A 22 -5.18 12.84 13.54
C HIS A 22 -4.04 12.96 12.52
N VAL A 23 -2.79 12.83 12.95
CA VAL A 23 -1.69 12.50 12.02
C VAL A 23 -1.81 11.01 11.73
N VAL A 24 -2.82 10.65 10.94
CA VAL A 24 -2.80 9.38 10.21
C VAL A 24 -2.02 9.65 8.92
N ARG A 25 -0.69 9.59 9.02
CA ARG A 25 0.19 9.44 7.84
C ARG A 25 0.55 7.97 7.71
N THR A 26 -0.40 7.18 7.19
CA THR A 26 -0.16 5.85 6.65
C THR A 26 -0.16 5.96 5.13
N ARG A 27 0.88 6.55 4.55
CA ARG A 27 0.84 6.96 3.14
C ARG A 27 2.01 6.40 2.33
N SER A 28 2.11 5.07 2.24
CA SER A 28 2.83 4.43 1.13
C SER A 28 1.89 3.65 0.21
N VAL A 29 0.94 2.92 0.80
CA VAL A 29 -0.05 2.13 0.04
C VAL A 29 -0.91 3.03 -0.86
N ILE A 30 -1.16 4.28 -0.48
CA ILE A 30 -1.95 5.24 -1.28
C ILE A 30 -1.18 5.62 -2.55
N GLU A 31 0.10 5.89 -2.42
CA GLU A 31 1.03 6.27 -3.47
C GLU A 31 1.19 5.11 -4.46
N LEU A 32 1.40 3.89 -3.95
CA LEU A 32 1.39 2.66 -4.74
C LEU A 32 0.08 2.52 -5.55
N VAL A 33 -1.08 2.62 -4.90
CA VAL A 33 -2.40 2.55 -5.55
C VAL A 33 -2.53 3.61 -6.66
N GLY A 34 -2.01 4.82 -6.42
CA GLY A 34 -1.94 5.90 -7.40
C GLY A 34 -1.08 5.56 -8.61
N MET A 35 0.12 5.02 -8.39
CA MET A 35 1.05 4.61 -9.45
C MET A 35 0.48 3.45 -10.29
N LEU A 36 -0.15 2.48 -9.65
CA LEU A 36 -0.82 1.37 -10.35
C LEU A 36 -1.96 1.90 -11.22
N ARG A 37 -2.80 2.79 -10.67
CA ARG A 37 -3.89 3.43 -11.43
C ARG A 37 -3.36 4.22 -12.63
N CYS A 38 -2.29 4.99 -12.45
CA CYS A 38 -1.63 5.76 -13.50
C CYS A 38 -1.10 4.87 -14.64
N SER A 39 -0.43 3.77 -14.30
CA SER A 39 0.31 2.95 -15.27
C SER A 39 -0.55 1.89 -15.97
N THR A 40 -1.52 1.32 -15.27
CA THR A 40 -2.29 0.15 -15.74
C THR A 40 -3.78 0.43 -15.92
N GLY A 41 -4.29 1.58 -15.45
CA GLY A 41 -5.73 1.86 -15.36
C GLY A 41 -6.45 1.03 -14.29
N ARG A 42 -5.71 0.19 -13.55
CA ARG A 42 -6.19 -0.68 -12.46
C ARG A 42 -5.41 -0.36 -11.19
N SER A 43 -6.01 -0.57 -10.03
CA SER A 43 -5.28 -0.36 -8.76
C SER A 43 -5.65 -1.41 -7.73
N ILE A 44 -6.84 -1.31 -7.13
CA ILE A 44 -7.31 -2.20 -6.06
C ILE A 44 -7.38 -3.66 -6.51
N SER A 45 -7.58 -3.91 -7.81
CA SER A 45 -7.63 -5.28 -8.36
C SER A 45 -6.33 -6.07 -8.22
N TYR A 46 -5.20 -5.40 -7.95
CA TYR A 46 -3.92 -6.04 -7.66
C TYR A 46 -3.70 -6.24 -6.16
N LEU A 47 -4.44 -5.59 -5.25
CA LEU A 47 -4.20 -5.72 -3.80
C LEU A 47 -4.62 -7.08 -3.23
N THR A 48 -5.35 -7.88 -4.01
CA THR A 48 -5.81 -9.22 -3.65
C THR A 48 -5.67 -10.14 -4.86
N TYR A 49 -4.46 -10.33 -5.36
CA TYR A 49 -4.20 -11.13 -6.56
C TYR A 49 -3.09 -12.15 -6.34
N GLY A 50 -3.33 -13.39 -6.78
CA GLY A 50 -2.33 -14.45 -6.74
C GLY A 50 -1.86 -14.74 -5.31
N CYS A 51 -0.57 -14.99 -5.15
CA CYS A 51 0.05 -15.39 -3.90
C CYS A 51 0.89 -14.29 -3.24
N TYR A 52 1.18 -13.21 -3.98
CA TYR A 52 2.09 -12.15 -3.56
C TYR A 52 1.51 -10.75 -3.70
N CYS A 53 0.51 -10.52 -4.56
CA CYS A 53 -0.09 -9.19 -4.64
C CYS A 53 -1.10 -8.99 -3.51
N GLY A 54 -0.62 -8.51 -2.36
CA GLY A 54 -1.41 -8.27 -1.15
C GLY A 54 -0.56 -8.24 0.12
N ILE A 55 -1.18 -8.50 1.28
CA ILE A 55 -0.46 -8.56 2.56
C ILE A 55 0.22 -9.92 2.71
N GLY A 56 1.56 -9.90 2.77
CA GLY A 56 2.39 -11.09 2.91
C GLY A 56 2.59 -11.82 1.58
N GLY A 57 3.13 -13.04 1.63
CA GLY A 57 3.29 -13.84 0.42
C GLY A 57 4.00 -15.16 0.70
N ARG A 58 3.58 -16.23 0.02
CA ARG A 58 4.19 -17.55 0.17
C ARG A 58 4.07 -18.39 -1.10
N GLY A 59 4.90 -19.42 -1.18
CA GLY A 59 4.81 -20.42 -2.23
C GLY A 59 5.24 -19.89 -3.60
N TRP A 60 4.75 -20.52 -4.68
CA TRP A 60 5.18 -20.17 -6.03
C TRP A 60 4.23 -19.15 -6.68
N PRO A 61 4.74 -18.07 -7.30
CA PRO A 61 3.91 -17.09 -7.98
C PRO A 61 3.07 -17.72 -9.11
N ARG A 62 1.81 -17.30 -9.23
CA ARG A 62 0.82 -17.92 -10.13
C ARG A 62 1.02 -17.58 -11.60
N ASP A 63 1.47 -16.36 -11.89
CA ASP A 63 1.67 -15.87 -13.24
C ASP A 63 2.59 -14.64 -13.27
N LYS A 64 2.75 -14.03 -14.45
CA LYS A 64 3.61 -12.85 -14.62
C LYS A 64 3.20 -11.66 -13.74
N THR A 65 1.90 -11.47 -13.49
CA THR A 65 1.42 -10.42 -12.58
C THR A 65 1.86 -10.71 -11.15
N ASP A 66 1.69 -11.95 -10.70
CA ASP A 66 2.09 -12.38 -9.35
C ASP A 66 3.61 -12.34 -9.17
N TRP A 67 4.39 -12.61 -10.22
CA TRP A 67 5.84 -12.42 -10.22
C TRP A 67 6.25 -10.95 -10.04
N CYS A 68 5.52 -9.99 -10.62
CA CYS A 68 5.79 -8.58 -10.36
C CYS A 68 5.64 -8.22 -8.87
N CYS A 69 4.64 -8.79 -8.21
CA CYS A 69 4.37 -8.56 -6.79
C CYS A 69 5.39 -9.29 -5.90
N TYR A 70 5.77 -10.52 -6.25
CA TYR A 70 6.89 -11.22 -5.60
C TYR A 70 8.17 -10.38 -5.62
N THR A 71 8.46 -9.78 -6.78
CA THR A 71 9.58 -8.86 -6.97
C THR A 71 9.48 -7.62 -6.10
N HIS A 72 8.29 -7.03 -6.03
CA HIS A 72 8.01 -5.87 -5.20
C HIS A 72 8.18 -6.17 -3.71
N ASP A 73 7.68 -7.33 -3.24
CA ASP A 73 7.87 -7.81 -1.87
C ASP A 73 9.35 -7.96 -1.50
N CYS A 74 10.17 -8.47 -2.42
CA CYS A 74 11.61 -8.56 -2.19
C CYS A 74 12.28 -7.18 -2.15
N CYS A 75 11.82 -6.21 -2.97
CA CYS A 75 12.30 -4.83 -2.94
C CYS A 75 11.95 -4.15 -1.61
N TYR A 76 10.70 -4.33 -1.15
CA TYR A 76 10.25 -3.87 0.17
C TYR A 76 11.03 -4.54 1.31
N GLY A 77 11.32 -5.83 1.21
CA GLY A 77 12.15 -6.53 2.19
C GLY A 77 13.54 -5.90 2.34
N LYS A 78 14.21 -5.55 1.24
CA LYS A 78 15.49 -4.81 1.28
C LYS A 78 15.35 -3.43 1.93
N ALA A 79 14.23 -2.74 1.71
CA ALA A 79 13.97 -1.45 2.35
C ALA A 79 13.75 -1.60 3.87
N GLU A 80 12.99 -2.63 4.26
CA GLU A 80 12.79 -3.00 5.67
C GLU A 80 14.13 -3.37 6.35
N ASP A 81 15.03 -4.08 5.65
CA ASP A 81 16.35 -4.47 6.17
C ASP A 81 17.25 -3.28 6.54
N ILE A 82 17.07 -2.12 5.89
CA ILE A 82 17.81 -0.88 6.19
C ILE A 82 17.03 0.08 7.10
N GLY A 83 15.89 -0.35 7.64
CA GLY A 83 15.10 0.42 8.61
C GLY A 83 14.02 1.32 8.00
N CYS A 84 13.68 1.17 6.72
CA CYS A 84 12.58 1.88 6.09
C CYS A 84 11.24 1.21 6.36
N HIS A 85 10.14 1.96 6.26
CA HIS A 85 8.79 1.46 6.47
C HIS A 85 7.97 1.58 5.18
N PRO A 86 8.19 0.69 4.18
CA PRO A 86 7.61 0.79 2.85
C PRO A 86 6.08 0.70 2.79
N LYS A 87 5.40 0.42 3.90
CA LYS A 87 3.93 0.38 4.00
C LYS A 87 3.34 1.67 4.56
N THR A 88 4.16 2.52 5.18
CA THR A 88 3.70 3.72 5.90
C THR A 88 4.41 5.00 5.48
N ASP A 89 5.69 4.93 5.12
CA ASP A 89 6.51 6.08 4.74
C ASP A 89 6.07 6.66 3.40
N SER A 90 5.86 7.97 3.38
CA SER A 90 5.29 8.67 2.23
C SER A 90 6.33 9.34 1.38
N TYR A 91 6.14 9.30 0.07
CA TYR A 91 7.08 9.88 -0.88
C TYR A 91 6.37 10.71 -1.95
N SER A 92 7.09 11.67 -2.53
CA SER A 92 6.56 12.49 -3.62
C SER A 92 6.66 11.76 -4.97
N TRP A 93 5.62 11.86 -5.81
CA TRP A 93 5.61 11.25 -7.14
C TRP A 93 4.73 12.01 -8.12
N SER A 94 4.85 11.68 -9.41
CA SER A 94 4.04 12.26 -10.48
C SER A 94 3.66 11.23 -11.53
N CYS A 95 2.58 11.49 -12.27
CA CYS A 95 2.15 10.70 -13.42
C CYS A 95 2.18 11.58 -14.68
N ARG A 96 2.97 11.19 -15.69
CA ARG A 96 2.92 11.81 -17.02
C ARG A 96 2.80 10.73 -18.08
N TYR A 97 1.85 10.87 -19.01
CA TYR A 97 1.61 9.90 -20.09
C TYR A 97 1.55 8.45 -19.61
N PHE A 98 0.72 8.18 -18.59
CA PHE A 98 0.55 6.85 -17.99
C PHE A 98 1.86 6.22 -17.48
N THR A 99 2.81 7.07 -17.06
CA THR A 99 4.13 6.66 -16.60
C THR A 99 4.39 7.35 -15.25
N PRO A 100 4.30 6.61 -14.13
CA PRO A 100 4.63 7.16 -12.83
C PRO A 100 6.14 7.35 -12.70
N ARG A 101 6.53 8.40 -11.99
CA ARG A 101 7.93 8.75 -11.68
C ARG A 101 8.02 9.27 -10.26
N CYS A 102 9.12 8.97 -9.60
CA CYS A 102 9.48 9.62 -8.34
C CYS A 102 9.61 11.12 -8.53
N GLY A 103 9.21 11.86 -7.50
CA GLY A 103 9.41 13.29 -7.41
C GLY A 103 10.86 13.63 -7.07
N ASN A 104 11.07 14.86 -6.59
CA ASN A 104 12.36 15.25 -6.04
C ASN A 104 12.42 14.78 -4.59
N ILE A 105 13.16 13.69 -4.34
CA ILE A 105 13.26 13.01 -3.05
C ILE A 105 14.72 12.97 -2.62
N TYR A 106 14.99 13.40 -1.39
CA TYR A 106 16.33 13.38 -0.79
C TYR A 106 16.49 12.31 0.29
N ASP A 107 15.39 11.90 0.92
CA ASP A 107 15.38 10.83 1.90
C ASP A 107 15.59 9.47 1.22
N GLU A 108 16.49 8.65 1.79
CA GLU A 108 16.87 7.37 1.21
C GLU A 108 15.70 6.37 1.22
N CYS A 109 14.92 6.34 2.30
CA CYS A 109 13.77 5.45 2.42
C CYS A 109 12.68 5.83 1.43
N GLU A 110 12.28 7.09 1.39
CA GLU A 110 11.30 7.58 0.42
C GLU A 110 11.72 7.25 -1.02
N LYS A 111 13.01 7.41 -1.34
CA LYS A 111 13.54 7.15 -2.69
C LYS A 111 13.48 5.67 -3.03
N MET A 112 13.90 4.80 -2.11
CA MET A 112 13.92 3.36 -2.30
C MET A 112 12.50 2.81 -2.48
N ILE A 113 11.56 3.24 -1.62
CA ILE A 113 10.16 2.81 -1.70
C ILE A 113 9.53 3.25 -3.02
N CYS A 114 9.76 4.51 -3.41
CA CYS A 114 9.26 5.02 -4.68
C CYS A 114 9.82 4.24 -5.88
N ASP A 115 11.11 3.88 -5.86
CA ASP A 115 11.72 3.09 -6.91
C ASP A 115 11.11 1.68 -6.99
N CYS A 116 10.84 1.03 -5.85
CA CYS A 116 10.13 -0.25 -5.81
C CYS A 116 8.75 -0.14 -6.48
N ASP A 117 7.99 0.92 -6.16
CA ASP A 117 6.63 1.12 -6.69
C ASP A 117 6.64 1.46 -8.18
N VAL A 118 7.60 2.27 -8.64
CA VAL A 118 7.81 2.54 -10.07
C VAL A 118 8.16 1.25 -10.82
N GLN A 119 9.01 0.38 -10.26
CA GLN A 119 9.36 -0.90 -10.87
C GLN A 119 8.14 -1.84 -10.96
N LEU A 120 7.38 -1.96 -9.87
CA LEU A 120 6.14 -2.74 -9.85
C LEU A 120 5.16 -2.24 -10.93
N SER A 121 4.94 -0.93 -11.01
CA SER A 121 4.02 -0.33 -11.98
C SER A 121 4.42 -0.63 -13.44
N LYS A 122 5.73 -0.59 -13.75
CA LYS A 122 6.28 -0.91 -15.08
C LYS A 122 6.13 -2.39 -15.41
N CYS A 123 6.33 -3.26 -14.42
CA CYS A 123 6.15 -4.70 -14.58
C CYS A 123 4.69 -5.04 -14.85
N LEU A 124 3.78 -4.56 -14.01
CA LEU A 124 2.34 -4.81 -14.13
C LEU A 124 1.74 -4.26 -15.42
N LYS A 125 2.21 -3.11 -15.92
CA LYS A 125 1.80 -2.55 -17.21
C LYS A 125 2.06 -3.50 -18.39
N LYS A 126 3.08 -4.36 -18.29
CA LYS A 126 3.44 -5.35 -19.32
C LYS A 126 2.83 -6.73 -19.07
N ALA A 127 2.34 -6.99 -17.87
CA ALA A 127 1.75 -8.28 -17.51
C ALA A 127 0.26 -8.34 -17.90
N VAL A 128 -0.21 -9.54 -18.27
CA VAL A 128 -1.63 -9.77 -18.56
C VAL A 128 -2.36 -10.12 -17.27
N TYR A 129 -3.32 -9.29 -16.88
CA TYR A 129 -4.17 -9.56 -15.73
C TYR A 129 -5.10 -10.75 -15.98
N GLN A 130 -4.98 -11.82 -15.18
CA GLN A 130 -5.84 -13.00 -15.28
C GLN A 130 -6.87 -13.01 -14.15
N ARG A 131 -8.13 -12.75 -14.48
CA ARG A 131 -9.23 -12.64 -13.50
C ARG A 131 -9.37 -13.85 -12.58
N LYS A 132 -8.99 -15.06 -13.02
CA LYS A 132 -9.03 -16.29 -12.22
C LYS A 132 -8.13 -16.27 -10.97
N TYR A 133 -7.12 -15.39 -10.91
CA TYR A 133 -6.25 -15.22 -9.74
C TYR A 133 -6.65 -14.04 -8.86
N SER A 134 -7.75 -13.34 -9.17
CA SER A 134 -8.34 -12.35 -8.27
C SER A 134 -8.91 -13.06 -7.03
N PHE A 135 -8.61 -12.53 -5.85
CA PHE A 135 -8.95 -13.11 -4.55
C PHE A 135 -8.48 -14.56 -4.40
N TRP A 136 -7.31 -14.88 -4.98
CA TRP A 136 -6.77 -16.24 -4.93
C TRP A 136 -6.50 -16.67 -3.48
N PRO A 137 -7.00 -17.84 -3.05
CA PRO A 137 -6.84 -18.28 -1.67
C PRO A 137 -5.39 -18.61 -1.30
N ASN A 138 -4.87 -17.96 -0.26
CA ASN A 138 -3.48 -18.15 0.20
C ASN A 138 -3.12 -19.61 0.51
N PHE A 139 -4.07 -20.47 0.89
CA PHE A 139 -3.81 -21.90 1.15
C PHE A 139 -3.44 -22.69 -0.12
N LEU A 140 -3.76 -22.19 -1.31
CA LEU A 140 -3.41 -22.79 -2.60
C LEU A 140 -2.02 -22.36 -3.12
N CYS A 141 -1.34 -21.47 -2.40
CA CYS A 141 -0.05 -20.94 -2.84
C CYS A 141 1.11 -21.92 -2.68
N GLY A 142 0.95 -22.96 -1.86
CA GLY A 142 2.02 -23.91 -1.54
C GLY A 142 3.03 -23.32 -0.56
N ARG A 143 4.13 -24.04 -0.33
CA ARG A 143 5.15 -23.70 0.69
C ARG A 143 6.51 -23.30 0.11
N TYR A 144 6.85 -23.80 -1.08
CA TYR A 144 8.15 -23.52 -1.69
C TYR A 144 8.16 -22.11 -2.30
N ARG A 145 8.93 -21.21 -1.69
CA ARG A 145 9.10 -19.82 -2.11
C ARG A 145 10.41 -19.67 -2.90
N PRO A 146 10.42 -19.00 -4.07
CA PRO A 146 11.66 -18.65 -4.75
C PRO A 146 12.52 -17.73 -3.86
N SER A 147 13.84 -17.77 -4.02
CA SER A 147 14.78 -16.85 -3.36
C SER A 147 14.72 -15.46 -3.99
N CYS A 148 14.78 -14.40 -3.16
CA CYS A 148 14.98 -13.04 -3.64
C CYS A 148 16.41 -12.90 -4.19
N SER A 149 16.64 -13.35 -5.43
CA SER A 149 17.90 -13.09 -6.14
C SER A 149 17.95 -11.62 -6.57
N ASN A 150 19.17 -11.07 -6.62
CA ASN A 150 19.46 -9.65 -6.91
C ASN A 150 18.47 -9.02 -7.92
N PHE A 151 17.56 -8.19 -7.39
CA PHE A 151 17.03 -7.01 -8.08
C PHE A 151 18.15 -6.08 -8.47
#